data_AF-A0A0B8PIW6-F1
#
_entry.id   AF-A0A0B8PIW6-F1
#
_cell.length_a   1.000
_cell.length_b   1.000
_cell.length_c   1.000
_cell.angle_alpha   90.00
_cell.angle_beta   90.00
_cell.angle_gamma   90.00
#
_symmetry.space_group_name_H-M   'P 1'
#
loop_
_entity.id
_entity.type
_entity.pdbx_description
1 polymer ?
#
loop_
_entity_poly.entity_id
_entity_poly.type
_entity_poly.pdbx_seq_one_letter_code
_entity_poly.pdbx_strand_id
1 'polypeptide(L)'
;MLIVRRPKRIPWYVLPVCDAIGLAAFVGIGVEKALTYQDSYLIAVMMGVLTGCGGGIIRDILAREIPMVLRSEVYATACIAGGVVHTSLLSLGLGTNNAMLGGIFVTLAIRLAAIRWHLSLPTFAPKKA
;
A
#
# COMPACT_ATOMS: atom_id res chain seq x y z
N MET A 1 -17.24 38.39 1.60
CA MET A 1 -16.41 37.19 1.33
C MET A 1 -15.21 37.15 2.29
N LEU A 2 -15.43 36.85 3.59
CA LEU A 2 -14.39 36.90 4.64
C LEU A 2 -14.32 35.58 5.44
N ILE A 3 -14.39 34.44 4.73
CA ILE A 3 -14.13 33.12 5.31
C ILE A 3 -12.84 32.58 4.66
N VAL A 4 -11.74 33.29 4.89
CA VAL A 4 -10.41 32.71 4.66
C VAL A 4 -10.13 31.84 5.88
N ARG A 5 -10.59 30.58 5.76
CA ARG A 5 -10.38 29.51 6.73
C ARG A 5 -8.89 29.45 7.09
N ARG A 6 -8.57 29.68 8.36
CA ARG A 6 -7.29 29.28 8.96
C ARG A 6 -7.13 27.77 8.72
N PRO A 7 -6.16 27.29 7.93
CA PRO A 7 -5.95 25.85 7.82
C PRO A 7 -5.49 25.37 9.19
N LYS A 8 -6.34 24.62 9.90
CA LYS A 8 -5.92 23.88 11.09
C LYS A 8 -4.77 22.97 10.62
N ARG A 9 -3.57 23.14 11.19
CA ARG A 9 -2.41 22.30 10.86
C ARG A 9 -2.75 20.87 11.26
N ILE A 10 -3.10 20.06 10.27
CA ILE A 10 -3.37 18.63 10.46
C ILE A 10 -2.05 17.98 10.88
N PRO A 11 -2.04 17.07 11.87
CA PRO A 11 -0.81 16.38 12.23
C PRO A 11 -0.24 15.61 11.03
N TRP A 12 1.08 15.66 10.87
CA TRP A 12 1.79 15.10 9.71
C TRP A 12 1.60 13.58 9.52
N TYR A 13 1.22 12.86 10.58
CA TYR A 13 1.00 11.41 10.56
C TYR A 13 -0.39 10.98 10.07
N VAL A 14 -1.37 11.89 10.01
CA VAL A 14 -2.76 11.52 9.69
C VAL A 14 -2.87 11.03 8.24
N LEU A 15 -2.26 11.76 7.30
CA LEU A 15 -2.32 11.41 5.89
C LEU A 15 -1.65 10.05 5.60
N PRO A 16 -0.41 9.76 6.06
CA PRO A 16 0.22 8.45 5.87
C PRO A 16 -0.54 7.27 6.50
N VAL A 17 -1.18 7.47 7.65
CA VAL A 17 -1.93 6.42 8.34
C VAL A 17 -3.23 6.11 7.61
N CYS A 18 -4.01 7.13 7.24
CA CYS A 18 -5.21 6.94 6.43
C CYS A 18 -4.88 6.29 5.07
N ASP A 19 -3.77 6.69 4.48
CA ASP A 19 -3.24 6.10 3.25
C ASP A 19 -2.88 4.61 3.44
N ALA A 20 -2.17 4.25 4.50
CA ALA A 20 -1.83 2.86 4.80
C ALA A 20 -3.06 1.96 4.98
N ILE A 21 -4.12 2.47 5.62
CA ILE A 21 -5.38 1.75 5.80
C ILE A 21 -6.06 1.50 4.44
N GLY A 22 -6.21 2.55 3.63
CA GLY A 22 -6.80 2.44 2.30
C GLY A 22 -5.99 1.50 1.40
N LEU A 23 -4.67 1.64 1.41
CA LEU A 23 -3.74 0.81 0.67
C LEU A 23 -3.93 -0.67 1.00
N ALA A 24 -3.92 -1.04 2.29
CA ALA A 24 -4.06 -2.43 2.72
C ALA A 24 -5.40 -3.02 2.27
N ALA A 25 -6.50 -2.29 2.45
CA ALA A 25 -7.83 -2.73 2.03
C ALA A 25 -7.92 -2.94 0.51
N PHE A 26 -7.45 -1.98 -0.29
CA PHE A 26 -7.52 -2.05 -1.74
C PHE A 26 -6.60 -3.12 -2.34
N VAL A 27 -5.45 -3.39 -1.74
CA VAL A 27 -4.60 -4.54 -2.13
C VAL A 27 -5.38 -5.84 -1.91
N GLY A 28 -5.98 -6.03 -0.73
CA GLY A 28 -6.76 -7.23 -0.43
C GLY A 28 -7.93 -7.45 -1.42
N ILE A 29 -8.71 -6.39 -1.69
CA ILE A 29 -9.82 -6.43 -2.64
C ILE A 29 -9.31 -6.71 -4.06
N GLY A 30 -8.22 -6.07 -4.48
CA GLY A 30 -7.68 -6.23 -5.82
C GLY A 30 -7.16 -7.65 -6.08
N VAL A 31 -6.48 -8.26 -5.09
CA VAL A 31 -6.03 -9.65 -5.16
C VAL A 31 -7.23 -10.59 -5.27
N GLU A 32 -8.21 -10.45 -4.39
CA GLU A 32 -9.39 -11.33 -4.36
C GLU A 32 -10.18 -11.22 -5.67
N LYS A 33 -10.44 -10.00 -6.14
CA LYS A 33 -11.13 -9.78 -7.42
C LYS A 33 -10.35 -10.35 -8.59
N ALA A 34 -9.03 -10.17 -8.63
CA ALA A 34 -8.23 -10.75 -9.70
C ALA A 34 -8.32 -12.28 -9.71
N LEU A 35 -8.27 -12.92 -8.54
CA LEU A 35 -8.43 -14.37 -8.42
C LEU A 35 -9.80 -14.86 -8.90
N THR A 36 -10.86 -14.07 -8.73
CA THR A 36 -12.19 -14.46 -9.26
C THR A 36 -12.28 -14.47 -10.78
N TYR A 37 -11.41 -13.73 -11.49
CA TYR A 37 -11.40 -13.68 -12.96
C TYR A 37 -10.29 -14.56 -13.57
N GLN A 38 -9.21 -14.81 -12.83
CA GLN A 38 -8.05 -15.55 -13.30
C GLN A 38 -7.33 -16.24 -12.14
N ASP A 39 -6.99 -17.52 -12.29
CA ASP A 39 -6.35 -18.31 -11.23
C ASP A 39 -4.82 -18.10 -11.10
N SER A 40 -4.26 -17.07 -11.74
CA SER A 40 -2.84 -16.79 -11.64
C SER A 40 -2.52 -15.96 -10.40
N TYR A 41 -1.88 -16.59 -9.41
CA TYR A 41 -1.45 -15.91 -8.19
C TYR A 41 -0.54 -14.70 -8.46
N LEU A 42 0.35 -14.79 -9.44
CA LEU A 42 1.23 -13.68 -9.81
C LEU A 42 0.42 -12.48 -10.29
N ILE A 43 -0.54 -12.70 -11.19
CA ILE A 43 -1.33 -11.62 -11.75
C ILE A 43 -2.25 -11.03 -10.67
N ALA A 44 -2.76 -11.87 -9.76
CA ALA A 44 -3.55 -11.40 -8.63
C ALA A 44 -2.77 -10.45 -7.72
N VAL A 45 -1.53 -10.80 -7.36
CA VAL A 45 -0.66 -9.90 -6.57
C VAL A 45 -0.41 -8.59 -7.32
N MET A 46 -0.07 -8.66 -8.61
CA MET A 46 0.17 -7.47 -9.43
C MET A 46 -1.06 -6.55 -9.50
N MET A 47 -2.25 -7.12 -9.70
CA MET A 47 -3.50 -6.36 -9.71
C MET A 47 -3.83 -5.77 -8.34
N GLY A 48 -3.57 -6.49 -7.25
CA GLY A 48 -3.68 -5.97 -5.90
C GLY A 48 -2.79 -4.74 -5.68
N VAL A 49 -1.51 -4.85 -6.02
CA VAL A 49 -0.52 -3.77 -5.89
C VAL A 49 -0.93 -2.56 -6.75
N LEU A 50 -1.36 -2.78 -7.99
CA LEU A 50 -1.83 -1.71 -8.87
C LEU A 50 -3.07 -1.01 -8.31
N THR A 51 -4.03 -1.76 -7.78
CA THR A 51 -5.26 -1.21 -7.21
C THR A 51 -4.97 -0.38 -5.96
N GLY A 52 -4.12 -0.89 -5.07
CA GLY A 52 -3.72 -0.19 -3.85
C GLY A 52 -2.87 1.05 -4.11
N CYS A 53 -1.77 0.90 -4.85
CA CYS A 53 -0.83 1.99 -5.11
C CYS A 53 -1.37 3.01 -6.11
N GLY A 54 -2.19 2.59 -7.08
CA GLY A 54 -2.69 3.43 -8.16
C GLY A 54 -3.45 4.66 -7.66
N GLY A 55 -4.31 4.49 -6.66
CA GLY A 55 -5.04 5.60 -6.05
C GLY A 55 -4.11 6.62 -5.38
N GLY A 56 -3.10 6.14 -4.65
CA GLY A 56 -2.07 6.99 -4.02
C GLY A 56 -1.24 7.75 -5.05
N ILE A 57 -0.84 7.08 -6.14
CA ILE A 57 -0.10 7.69 -7.25
C ILE A 57 -0.91 8.83 -7.88
N ILE A 58 -2.18 8.58 -8.22
CA ILE A 58 -3.05 9.60 -8.82
C ILE A 58 -3.21 10.80 -7.88
N ARG A 59 -3.44 10.55 -6.59
CA ARG A 59 -3.54 11.60 -5.56
C ARG A 59 -2.29 12.48 -5.55
N ASP A 60 -1.11 11.86 -5.52
CA ASP A 60 0.15 12.57 -5.38
C ASP A 60 0.48 13.37 -6.66
N ILE A 61 0.19 12.82 -7.85
CA ILE A 61 0.34 13.53 -9.13
C ILE A 61 -0.57 14.76 -9.20
N LEU A 62 -1.84 14.63 -8.81
CA LEU A 62 -2.79 15.75 -8.78
C LEU A 62 -2.35 16.84 -7.79
N ALA A 63 -1.68 16.45 -6.70
CA ALA A 63 -1.06 17.37 -5.75
C ALA A 63 0.27 17.98 -6.23
N ARG A 64 0.76 17.60 -7.42
CA ARG A 64 2.09 17.97 -7.96
C ARG A 64 3.25 17.56 -7.05
N GLU A 65 3.09 16.47 -6.31
CA GLU A 65 4.10 15.90 -5.45
C GLU A 65 4.64 14.60 -6.06
N ILE A 66 5.91 14.27 -5.80
CA ILE A 66 6.47 12.97 -6.21
C ILE A 66 5.72 11.86 -5.43
N PRO A 67 5.14 10.86 -6.11
CA PRO A 67 4.39 9.78 -5.50
C PRO A 67 5.11 9.08 -4.35
N MET A 68 4.40 8.77 -3.27
CA MET A 68 4.95 8.07 -2.11
C MET A 68 5.57 6.72 -2.46
N VAL A 69 5.02 6.04 -3.47
CA VAL A 69 5.53 4.74 -3.95
C VAL A 69 6.97 4.85 -4.49
N LEU A 70 7.35 6.02 -5.03
CA LEU A 70 8.68 6.28 -5.55
C LEU A 70 9.64 6.83 -4.49
N ARG A 71 9.10 7.40 -3.39
CA ARG A 71 9.92 7.93 -2.29
C ARG A 71 10.22 6.91 -1.21
N SER A 72 9.28 6.00 -0.94
CA SER A 72 9.37 5.04 0.15
C SER A 72 9.32 3.63 -0.43
N GLU A 73 10.49 3.01 -0.51
CA GLU A 73 10.63 1.63 -1.02
C GLU A 73 9.82 0.62 -0.19
N VAL A 74 9.51 0.93 1.08
CA VAL A 74 8.66 0.10 1.95
C VAL A 74 7.18 0.10 1.49
N TYR A 75 6.78 1.03 0.63
CA TYR A 75 5.41 1.16 0.16
C TYR A 75 5.02 0.01 -0.78
N ALA A 76 5.74 -0.14 -1.90
CA ALA A 76 5.47 -1.19 -2.88
C ALA A 76 5.76 -2.59 -2.31
N THR A 77 6.83 -2.72 -1.54
CA THR A 77 7.22 -3.99 -0.92
C THR A 77 6.19 -4.47 0.10
N ALA A 78 5.57 -3.57 0.88
CA ALA A 78 4.47 -3.95 1.78
C ALA A 78 3.26 -4.51 1.01
N CYS A 79 2.88 -3.89 -0.11
CA CYS A 79 1.77 -4.37 -0.93
C CYS A 79 2.08 -5.75 -1.54
N ILE A 80 3.30 -5.95 -2.04
CA ILE A 80 3.74 -7.24 -2.58
C ILE A 80 3.72 -8.30 -1.47
N ALA A 81 4.30 -8.00 -0.30
CA ALA A 81 4.33 -8.91 0.83
C ALA A 81 2.92 -9.31 1.28
N GLY A 82 2.00 -8.34 1.40
CA GLY A 82 0.61 -8.61 1.75
C GLY A 82 -0.14 -9.43 0.70
N GLY A 83 0.09 -9.17 -0.59
CA GLY A 83 -0.48 -9.96 -1.68
C GLY A 83 0.05 -11.39 -1.70
N VAL A 84 1.35 -11.60 -1.48
CA VAL A 84 1.97 -12.93 -1.37
C VAL A 84 1.45 -13.68 -0.15
N VAL A 85 1.28 -13.00 0.99
CA VAL A 85 0.67 -13.61 2.18
C VAL A 85 -0.78 -13.99 1.91
N HIS A 86 -1.56 -13.15 1.24
CA HIS A 86 -2.93 -13.49 0.86
C HIS A 86 -2.96 -14.77 0.00
N THR A 87 -2.21 -14.80 -1.10
CA THR A 87 -2.23 -15.96 -2.03
C THR A 87 -1.66 -17.23 -1.41
N SER A 88 -0.65 -17.12 -0.53
CA SER A 88 -0.12 -18.28 0.20
C SER A 88 -1.06 -18.81 1.29
N LEU A 89 -1.79 -17.94 1.99
CA LEU A 89 -2.84 -18.39 2.92
C LEU A 89 -3.95 -19.13 2.17
N LEU A 90 -4.29 -18.66 0.96
CA LEU A 90 -5.27 -19.32 0.11
C LEU A 90 -4.78 -20.69 -0.38
N SER A 91 -3.50 -20.83 -0.73
CA SER A 91 -2.94 -22.13 -1.14
C SER A 91 -2.85 -23.15 -0.01
N LEU A 92 -2.82 -22.69 1.25
CA LEU A 92 -2.95 -23.54 2.44
C LEU A 92 -4.39 -23.97 2.74
N GLY A 93 -5.37 -23.60 1.90
CA GLY A 93 -6.77 -23.98 2.05
C GLY A 93 -7.53 -23.17 3.09
N LEU A 94 -6.99 -22.04 3.55
CA LEU A 94 -7.74 -21.12 4.41
C LEU A 94 -8.83 -20.43 3.59
N GLY A 95 -10.01 -20.25 4.20
CA GLY A 95 -11.14 -19.58 3.55
C GLY A 95 -10.77 -18.17 3.08
N THR A 96 -11.37 -17.73 1.97
CA THR A 96 -11.09 -16.45 1.29
C THR A 96 -11.07 -15.26 2.25
N ASN A 97 -12.04 -15.20 3.16
CA ASN A 97 -12.12 -14.12 4.16
C ASN A 97 -10.89 -14.06 5.09
N ASN A 98 -10.40 -15.21 5.53
CA ASN A 98 -9.26 -15.28 6.44
C ASN A 98 -7.95 -14.96 5.71
N ALA A 99 -7.80 -15.43 4.47
CA ALA A 99 -6.66 -15.11 3.62
C ALA A 99 -6.60 -13.60 3.32
N MET A 100 -7.74 -12.99 2.99
CA MET A 100 -7.86 -11.55 2.79
C MET A 100 -7.49 -10.75 4.04
N LEU A 101 -8.05 -11.10 5.20
CA LEU A 101 -7.73 -10.44 6.46
C LEU A 101 -6.24 -10.58 6.82
N GLY A 102 -5.64 -11.74 6.57
CA GLY A 102 -4.21 -11.95 6.76
C GLY A 102 -3.35 -11.04 5.87
N GLY A 103 -3.66 -10.95 4.58
CA GLY A 103 -2.95 -10.07 3.66
C GLY A 103 -3.10 -8.58 4.00
N ILE A 104 -4.30 -8.14 4.37
CA ILE A 104 -4.58 -6.77 4.84
C ILE A 104 -3.77 -6.48 6.10
N PHE A 105 -3.82 -7.38 7.08
CA PHE A 105 -3.13 -7.21 8.35
C PHE A 105 -1.62 -7.09 8.15
N VAL A 106 -1.01 -7.94 7.32
CA VAL A 106 0.43 -7.87 7.01
C VAL A 106 0.78 -6.57 6.30
N THR A 107 0.02 -6.17 5.28
CA THR A 107 0.27 -4.90 4.56
C THR A 107 0.23 -3.72 5.51
N LEU A 108 -0.82 -3.65 6.34
CA LEU A 108 -1.04 -2.56 7.29
C LEU A 108 0.01 -2.55 8.39
N ALA A 109 0.38 -3.70 8.94
CA ALA A 109 1.42 -3.83 9.95
C ALA A 109 2.78 -3.35 9.43
N ILE A 110 3.18 -3.76 8.22
CA ILE A 110 4.43 -3.31 7.60
C ILE A 110 4.40 -1.79 7.37
N ARG A 111 3.29 -1.24 6.87
CA ARG A 111 3.17 0.21 6.63
C ARG A 111 3.19 1.03 7.91
N LEU A 112 2.48 0.61 8.95
CA LEU A 112 2.49 1.29 10.24
C LEU A 112 3.87 1.19 10.91
N ALA A 113 4.52 0.03 10.84
CA ALA A 113 5.90 -0.15 11.28
C ALA A 113 6.86 0.80 10.53
N ALA A 114 6.73 0.90 9.21
CA ALA A 114 7.55 1.79 8.39
C ALA A 114 7.36 3.27 8.77
N ILE A 115 6.12 3.69 9.01
CA ILE A 115 5.79 5.06 9.43
C ILE A 115 6.34 5.33 10.84
N ARG A 116 6.22 4.38 11.77
CA ARG A 116 6.61 4.55 13.18
C ARG A 116 8.12 4.51 13.41
N TRP A 117 8.83 3.68 12.65
CA TRP A 117 10.29 3.51 12.74
C TRP A 117 11.07 4.27 11.67
N HIS A 118 10.39 5.06 10.83
CA HIS A 118 10.99 5.77 9.69
C HIS A 118 11.85 4.87 8.82
N LEU A 119 11.39 3.62 8.62
CA LEU A 119 12.14 2.59 7.91
C LEU A 119 12.29 3.03 6.44
N SER A 120 13.53 3.13 5.98
CA SER A 120 13.89 3.45 4.61
C SER A 120 14.85 2.38 4.11
N LEU A 121 14.60 1.83 2.93
CA LEU A 121 15.57 0.91 2.31
C LEU A 121 16.80 1.70 1.84
N PRO A 122 17.98 1.07 1.81
CA PRO A 122 19.22 1.73 1.42
C PRO A 122 19.14 2.15 -0.05
N THR A 123 19.16 3.45 -0.30
CA THR A 123 19.23 3.99 -1.65
C THR A 123 20.65 3.81 -2.19
N PHE A 124 20.79 3.11 -3.32
CA PHE A 124 22.06 3.00 -4.04
C PHE A 124 22.38 4.35 -4.67
N ALA A 125 23.04 5.24 -3.93
CA ALA A 125 23.63 6.45 -4.49
C ALA A 125 24.90 6.04 -5.28
N PRO A 126 24.96 6.25 -6.61
CA PRO A 126 26.21 6.09 -7.33
C PRO A 126 27.20 7.12 -6.77
N LYS A 127 28.37 6.63 -6.35
CA LYS A 127 29.48 7.46 -5.89
C LYS A 127 29.82 8.44 -7.01
N LYS A 128 29.57 9.74 -6.83
CA LYS A 128 30.04 10.77 -7.76
C LYS A 128 31.57 10.66 -7.80
N ALA A 129 32.10 10.24 -8.96
CA ALA A 129 33.51 10.34 -9.30
C ALA A 129 33.85 11.80 -9.64
#